data_AF-A0A511UNT5-F1
#
_entry.id   AF-A0A511UNT5-F1
#
_cell.length_a   1.000
_cell.length_b   1.000
_cell.length_c   1.000
_cell.angle_alpha   90.00
_cell.angle_beta   90.00
_cell.angle_gamma   90.00
#
_symmetry.space_group_name_H-M   'P 1'
#
loop_
_entity.id
_entity.type
_entity.pdbx_description
1 polymer ?
#
loop_
_entity_poly.entity_id
_entity_poly.type
_entity_poly.pdbx_seq_one_letter_code
_entity_poly.pdbx_strand_id
1 'polypeptide(L)'
;MAATALLLSGCQSSPGQQDGPMGAWSEDPMHGAPPITQGLDAAGLSTLLSAELAGQRGDYRYASQGYLEAAQRYNDPALAERATFAARFGNEAALIEAAARRWRELAPQAEAPNRLLAAFSLQRGDWLDSLEQRLAIVEAGGHGDVAAFAEIAVAEEAPLRLIAQQLREHLARPNADQLPHHSDVLLGTALIEATLGDTALAQPRLDHVEALDPESASLWLVKARLALEVEDYPAAQRAAQQGLELAPDDVRFILLLAQAEIRLNNIRAAEVQTDALLESHSGNEDLRLSLAQLYLEEGHPAPAQRLLQPLIGQPEVPNLAYYLLGEITQAQGDTDNALLYYRQVSEGDEFLPARAAAAEMLIEADRLLDARAFLRIERMRFDRYFTELVMLEVQLLDEIDQTEEANALLDREISRTPDDASLLYMRAMRRWAAGDIAGMEQDLRQILRSDPDNAEALNALGYTLADLNVPGRLDEALALIERAYQADPGNPAVLDSMGWVYYRLGEPQKALPWLERAYAQLPDPEVAAHLAEVLQSLGRIDEARQLLQRIMQRTDQHPQIDELLERHPELSPGMRPERTPSDTP
;
A
#
# COMPACT_ATOMS: atom_id res chain seq x y z
N MET A 1 -42.15 10.55 -61.18
CA MET A 1 -41.74 9.46 -62.10
C MET A 1 -40.77 8.58 -61.32
N ALA A 2 -41.28 7.45 -60.83
CA ALA A 2 -40.91 6.09 -61.27
C ALA A 2 -39.72 5.57 -60.44
N ALA A 3 -40.00 4.73 -59.44
CA ALA A 3 -39.88 3.26 -59.50
C ALA A 3 -38.39 2.87 -59.43
N THR A 4 -37.92 2.03 -58.51
CA THR A 4 -38.28 0.60 -58.46
C THR A 4 -37.83 0.02 -57.12
N ALA A 5 -38.75 -0.51 -56.33
CA ALA A 5 -38.45 -1.37 -55.18
C ALA A 5 -38.48 -2.82 -55.69
N LEU A 6 -37.35 -3.52 -55.60
CA LEU A 6 -37.24 -4.94 -55.88
C LEU A 6 -37.73 -5.72 -54.66
N LEU A 7 -38.93 -6.27 -54.78
CA LEU A 7 -39.48 -7.31 -53.91
C LEU A 7 -38.77 -8.63 -54.23
N LEU A 8 -37.93 -9.13 -53.32
CA LEU A 8 -37.52 -10.53 -53.31
C LEU A 8 -38.56 -11.34 -52.53
N SER A 9 -39.44 -11.97 -53.29
CA SER A 9 -40.34 -13.03 -52.84
C SER A 9 -39.52 -14.27 -52.47
N GLY A 10 -39.29 -14.48 -51.17
CA GLY A 10 -38.79 -15.75 -50.64
C GLY A 10 -39.92 -16.78 -50.62
N CYS A 11 -39.71 -17.91 -51.31
CA CYS A 11 -40.60 -19.06 -51.28
C CYS A 11 -40.68 -19.66 -49.86
N GLN A 12 -41.74 -19.34 -49.12
CA GLN A 12 -42.23 -20.19 -48.04
C GLN A 12 -42.98 -21.37 -48.66
N SER A 13 -42.30 -22.49 -48.86
CA SER A 13 -42.98 -23.79 -48.99
C SER A 13 -43.27 -24.30 -47.58
N SER A 14 -44.43 -23.90 -47.05
CA SER A 14 -45.03 -24.55 -45.87
C SER A 14 -45.50 -25.95 -46.30
N PRO A 15 -44.95 -27.05 -45.73
CA PRO A 15 -45.58 -28.35 -45.88
C PRO A 15 -46.85 -28.33 -45.05
N GLY A 16 -47.96 -28.72 -45.69
CA GLY A 16 -49.31 -28.61 -45.16
C GLY A 16 -49.45 -29.07 -43.72
N GLN A 17 -50.11 -28.21 -42.96
CA GLN A 17 -50.79 -28.49 -41.71
C GLN A 17 -51.74 -29.68 -41.89
N GLN A 18 -51.23 -30.88 -41.65
CA GLN A 18 -52.07 -32.02 -41.27
C GLN A 18 -52.29 -31.91 -39.76
N ASP A 19 -53.38 -31.25 -39.38
CA ASP A 19 -53.96 -31.38 -38.05
C ASP A 19 -54.57 -32.79 -37.92
N GLY A 20 -53.71 -33.82 -37.89
CA GLY A 20 -54.05 -35.06 -37.21
C GLY A 20 -54.05 -34.79 -35.71
N PRO A 21 -54.91 -35.44 -34.90
CA PRO A 21 -54.84 -35.27 -33.46
C PRO A 21 -53.42 -35.67 -33.04
N MET A 22 -52.63 -34.71 -32.57
CA MET A 22 -51.43 -34.98 -31.79
C MET A 22 -51.91 -35.76 -30.58
N GLY A 23 -51.99 -37.09 -30.73
CA GLY A 23 -52.14 -37.98 -29.62
C GLY A 23 -51.08 -37.55 -28.62
N ALA A 24 -51.52 -37.20 -27.42
CA ALA A 24 -50.61 -37.02 -26.31
C ALA A 24 -49.65 -38.21 -26.37
N TRP A 25 -48.36 -37.93 -26.44
CA TRP A 25 -47.33 -38.95 -26.21
C TRP A 25 -47.52 -39.34 -24.74
N SER A 26 -48.49 -40.22 -24.48
CA SER A 26 -48.95 -40.54 -23.12
C SER A 26 -48.06 -41.57 -22.44
N GLU A 27 -47.13 -42.15 -23.19
CA GLU A 27 -46.08 -42.98 -22.65
C GLU A 27 -44.74 -42.39 -23.09
N ASP A 28 -43.99 -41.92 -22.10
CA ASP A 28 -42.58 -41.60 -22.27
C ASP A 28 -41.87 -42.89 -22.78
N PRO A 29 -41.29 -42.89 -23.98
CA PRO A 29 -40.59 -44.06 -24.54
C PRO A 29 -39.42 -44.52 -23.66
N MET A 30 -39.00 -43.72 -22.68
CA MET A 30 -37.97 -44.06 -21.69
C MET A 30 -38.52 -44.74 -20.41
N HIS A 31 -39.85 -44.84 -20.24
CA HIS A 31 -40.46 -45.33 -18.99
C HIS A 31 -40.04 -46.76 -18.60
N GLY A 32 -39.66 -47.59 -19.58
CA GLY A 32 -39.18 -48.96 -19.39
C GLY A 32 -37.72 -49.20 -19.80
N ALA A 33 -36.96 -48.15 -20.12
CA ALA A 33 -35.58 -48.31 -20.54
C ALA A 33 -34.69 -48.75 -19.35
N PRO A 34 -33.81 -49.75 -19.52
CA PRO A 34 -32.86 -50.11 -18.47
C PRO A 34 -31.97 -48.90 -18.14
N PRO A 35 -31.57 -48.71 -16.87
CA PRO A 35 -30.72 -47.60 -16.50
C PRO A 35 -29.42 -47.64 -17.29
N ILE A 36 -29.02 -46.48 -17.84
CA ILE A 36 -27.73 -46.35 -18.51
C ILE A 36 -26.64 -46.54 -17.45
N THR A 37 -25.94 -47.66 -17.50
CA THR A 37 -24.90 -48.02 -16.52
C THR A 37 -23.51 -47.51 -16.88
N GLN A 38 -23.31 -47.07 -18.13
CA GLN A 38 -22.08 -46.46 -18.64
C GLN A 38 -22.42 -45.45 -19.76
N GLY A 39 -21.75 -44.30 -19.79
CA GLY A 39 -21.95 -43.27 -20.79
C GLY A 39 -22.96 -42.19 -20.39
N LEU A 40 -23.41 -41.41 -21.37
CA LEU A 40 -24.27 -40.24 -21.17
C LEU A 40 -25.73 -40.66 -20.91
N ASP A 41 -26.23 -40.39 -19.71
CA ASP A 41 -27.64 -40.66 -19.38
C ASP A 41 -28.58 -39.51 -19.80
N ALA A 42 -29.89 -39.76 -19.73
CA ALA A 42 -30.90 -38.77 -20.14
C ALA A 42 -30.77 -37.44 -19.38
N ALA A 43 -30.41 -37.49 -18.09
CA ALA A 43 -30.21 -36.30 -17.28
C ALA A 43 -28.99 -35.51 -17.77
N GLY A 44 -27.84 -36.15 -17.94
CA GLY A 44 -26.64 -35.45 -18.41
C GLY A 44 -26.72 -34.99 -19.86
N LEU A 45 -27.42 -35.72 -20.75
CA LEU A 45 -27.70 -35.23 -22.10
C LEU A 45 -28.54 -33.95 -22.04
N SER A 46 -29.59 -33.94 -21.20
CA SER A 46 -30.42 -32.75 -20.99
C SER A 46 -29.58 -31.59 -20.44
N THR A 47 -28.71 -31.83 -19.45
CA THR A 47 -27.82 -30.81 -18.87
C THR A 47 -26.88 -30.22 -19.92
N LEU A 48 -26.20 -31.05 -20.71
CA LEU A 48 -25.26 -30.61 -21.74
C LEU A 48 -25.95 -29.84 -22.88
N LEU A 49 -27.11 -30.31 -23.36
CA LEU A 49 -27.87 -29.62 -24.40
C LEU A 49 -28.40 -28.27 -23.91
N SER A 50 -28.88 -28.21 -22.66
CA SER A 50 -29.36 -26.97 -22.06
C SER A 50 -28.20 -25.97 -21.89
N ALA A 51 -27.05 -26.44 -21.43
CA ALA A 51 -25.83 -25.63 -21.33
C ALA A 51 -25.38 -25.09 -22.70
N GLU A 52 -25.41 -25.91 -23.76
CA GLU A 52 -25.02 -25.47 -25.09
C GLU A 52 -25.98 -24.44 -25.69
N LEU A 53 -27.29 -24.68 -25.57
CA LEU A 53 -28.30 -23.73 -26.02
C LEU A 53 -28.23 -22.40 -25.25
N ALA A 54 -27.93 -22.44 -23.96
CA ALA A 54 -27.71 -21.25 -23.14
C ALA A 54 -26.48 -20.47 -23.62
N GLY A 55 -25.35 -21.16 -23.83
CA GLY A 55 -24.12 -20.55 -24.34
C GLY A 55 -24.30 -19.89 -25.71
N GLN A 56 -25.02 -20.53 -26.63
CA GLN A 56 -25.36 -19.96 -27.95
C GLN A 56 -26.25 -18.71 -27.86
N ARG A 57 -27.02 -18.56 -26.77
CA ARG A 57 -27.87 -17.39 -26.50
C ARG A 57 -27.16 -16.30 -25.70
N GLY A 58 -25.89 -16.50 -25.34
CA GLY A 58 -25.11 -15.58 -24.52
C GLY A 58 -25.33 -15.71 -23.01
N ASP A 59 -26.09 -16.72 -22.55
CA ASP A 59 -26.21 -17.02 -21.12
C ASP A 59 -25.05 -17.93 -20.67
N TYR A 60 -23.89 -17.28 -20.54
CA TYR A 60 -22.63 -17.96 -20.21
C TYR A 60 -22.58 -18.47 -18.76
N ARG A 61 -23.33 -17.84 -17.85
CA ARG A 61 -23.46 -18.30 -16.46
C ARG A 61 -24.13 -19.67 -16.42
N TYR A 62 -25.31 -19.78 -17.03
CA TYR A 62 -26.05 -21.04 -17.05
C TYR A 62 -25.28 -22.13 -17.82
N ALA A 63 -24.66 -21.76 -18.95
CA ALA A 63 -23.81 -22.66 -19.71
C ALA A 63 -22.64 -23.22 -18.87
N SER A 64 -21.92 -22.36 -18.15
CA SER A 64 -20.81 -22.75 -17.29
C SER A 64 -21.25 -23.71 -16.18
N GLN A 65 -22.36 -23.40 -15.50
CA GLN A 65 -22.91 -24.24 -14.44
C GLN A 65 -23.26 -25.64 -14.96
N GLY A 66 -23.94 -25.72 -16.11
CA GLY A 66 -24.30 -27.01 -16.72
C GLY A 66 -23.08 -27.82 -17.17
N TYR A 67 -22.05 -27.17 -17.73
CA TYR A 67 -20.79 -27.86 -18.05
C TYR A 67 -20.04 -28.33 -16.81
N LEU A 68 -20.02 -27.53 -15.74
CA LEU A 68 -19.37 -27.88 -14.49
C LEU A 68 -20.06 -29.06 -13.80
N GLU A 69 -21.40 -29.05 -13.77
CA GLU A 69 -22.20 -30.17 -13.26
C GLU A 69 -21.92 -31.45 -14.06
N ALA A 70 -21.88 -31.35 -15.39
CA ALA A 70 -21.54 -32.48 -16.24
C ALA A 70 -20.09 -32.97 -16.02
N ALA A 71 -19.13 -32.06 -15.84
CA ALA A 71 -17.74 -32.41 -15.51
C ALA A 71 -17.61 -33.13 -14.15
N GLN A 72 -18.44 -32.74 -13.17
CA GLN A 72 -18.50 -33.43 -11.87
C GLN A 72 -19.09 -34.83 -12.00
N ARG A 73 -20.17 -34.97 -12.79
CA ARG A 73 -20.85 -36.25 -12.99
C ARG A 73 -20.01 -37.26 -13.78
N TYR A 74 -19.35 -36.79 -14.84
CA TYR A 74 -18.68 -37.67 -15.81
C TYR A 74 -17.16 -37.74 -15.66
N ASN A 75 -16.56 -36.89 -14.81
CA ASN A 75 -15.11 -36.79 -14.64
C ASN A 75 -14.34 -36.56 -15.96
N ASP A 76 -14.94 -35.81 -16.89
CA ASP A 76 -14.33 -35.49 -18.18
C ASP A 76 -13.64 -34.10 -18.12
N PRO A 77 -12.32 -34.02 -18.33
CA PRO A 77 -11.58 -32.75 -18.28
C PRO A 77 -12.02 -31.74 -19.35
N ALA A 78 -12.47 -32.20 -20.53
CA ALA A 78 -12.91 -31.30 -21.60
C ALA A 78 -14.19 -30.53 -21.21
N LEU A 79 -15.04 -31.14 -20.38
CA LEU A 79 -16.22 -30.48 -19.83
C LEU A 79 -15.83 -29.41 -18.79
N ALA A 80 -14.81 -29.67 -17.96
CA ALA A 80 -14.32 -28.69 -16.98
C ALA A 80 -13.61 -27.51 -17.67
N GLU A 81 -12.83 -27.77 -18.71
CA GLU A 81 -12.24 -26.75 -19.58
C GLU A 81 -13.33 -25.86 -20.19
N ARG A 82 -14.36 -26.47 -20.80
CA ARG A 82 -15.47 -25.77 -21.42
C ARG A 82 -16.32 -24.97 -20.41
N ALA A 83 -16.50 -25.51 -19.20
CA ALA A 83 -17.11 -24.77 -18.08
C ALA A 83 -16.29 -23.52 -17.71
N THR A 84 -14.96 -23.64 -17.69
CA THR A 84 -14.02 -22.56 -17.36
C THR A 84 -14.08 -21.45 -18.43
N PHE A 85 -14.07 -21.81 -19.71
CA PHE A 85 -14.20 -20.82 -20.78
C PHE A 85 -15.56 -20.12 -20.79
N ALA A 86 -16.66 -20.85 -20.61
CA ALA A 86 -17.98 -20.25 -20.47
C ALA A 86 -18.02 -19.27 -19.28
N ALA A 87 -17.47 -19.64 -18.12
CA ALA A 87 -17.41 -18.77 -16.95
C ALA A 87 -16.67 -17.45 -17.23
N ARG A 88 -15.58 -17.49 -18.02
CA ARG A 88 -14.82 -16.30 -18.41
C ARG A 88 -15.63 -15.33 -19.25
N PHE A 89 -16.45 -15.81 -20.18
CA PHE A 89 -17.37 -14.96 -20.95
C PHE A 89 -18.49 -14.36 -20.09
N GLY A 90 -18.90 -15.06 -19.03
CA GLY A 90 -19.86 -14.56 -18.05
C GLY A 90 -19.28 -13.59 -17.01
N ASN A 91 -17.94 -13.45 -16.96
CA ASN A 91 -17.21 -12.64 -15.98
C ASN A 91 -17.55 -12.95 -14.51
N GLU A 92 -17.80 -14.23 -14.18
CA GLU A 92 -18.10 -14.66 -12.81
C GLU A 92 -16.90 -15.35 -12.15
N ALA A 93 -16.14 -14.60 -11.35
CA ALA A 93 -14.90 -15.06 -10.73
C ALA A 93 -15.05 -16.40 -9.97
N ALA A 94 -16.11 -16.55 -9.16
CA ALA A 94 -16.35 -17.77 -8.39
C ALA A 94 -16.60 -19.01 -9.27
N LEU A 95 -17.28 -18.85 -10.41
CA LEU A 95 -17.50 -19.95 -11.35
C LEU A 95 -16.24 -20.29 -12.14
N ILE A 96 -15.45 -19.28 -12.53
CA ILE A 96 -14.16 -19.49 -13.20
C ILE A 96 -13.24 -20.31 -12.28
N GLU A 97 -13.14 -19.92 -11.01
CA GLU A 97 -12.29 -20.60 -10.04
C GLU A 97 -12.77 -22.03 -9.75
N ALA A 98 -14.07 -22.24 -9.53
CA ALA A 98 -14.62 -23.58 -9.30
C ALA A 98 -14.40 -24.50 -10.51
N ALA A 99 -14.61 -24.01 -11.73
CA ALA A 99 -14.39 -24.78 -12.95
C ALA A 99 -12.90 -25.05 -13.20
N ALA A 100 -12.01 -24.07 -12.97
CA ALA A 100 -10.57 -24.25 -13.12
C ALA A 100 -9.99 -25.23 -12.09
N ARG A 101 -10.45 -25.19 -10.83
CA ARG A 101 -10.08 -26.18 -9.79
C ARG A 101 -10.51 -27.58 -10.21
N ARG A 102 -11.73 -27.72 -10.72
CA ARG A 102 -12.22 -29.01 -11.24
C ARG A 102 -11.42 -29.49 -12.44
N TRP A 103 -11.05 -28.58 -13.33
CA TRP A 103 -10.21 -28.91 -14.49
C TRP A 103 -8.83 -29.40 -14.06
N ARG A 104 -8.19 -28.74 -13.09
CA ARG A 104 -6.92 -29.17 -12.49
C ARG A 104 -7.00 -30.59 -11.89
N GLU A 105 -8.07 -30.89 -11.16
CA GLU A 105 -8.29 -32.23 -10.60
C GLU A 105 -8.36 -33.32 -11.66
N LEU A 106 -9.04 -33.03 -12.78
CA LEU A 106 -9.28 -34.00 -13.85
C LEU A 106 -8.12 -34.10 -14.85
N ALA A 107 -7.35 -33.01 -15.02
CA ALA A 107 -6.17 -32.95 -15.88
C ALA A 107 -4.99 -32.24 -15.17
N PRO A 108 -4.31 -32.92 -14.23
CA PRO A 108 -3.21 -32.32 -13.46
C PRO A 108 -2.02 -31.84 -14.30
N GLN A 109 -1.86 -32.38 -15.52
CA GLN A 109 -0.81 -32.02 -16.47
C GLN A 109 -1.16 -30.81 -17.34
N ALA A 110 -2.40 -30.31 -17.26
CA ALA A 110 -2.80 -29.13 -18.03
C ALA A 110 -2.29 -27.85 -17.34
N GLU A 111 -1.54 -27.02 -18.06
CA GLU A 111 -1.01 -25.76 -17.50
C GLU A 111 -2.10 -24.70 -17.29
N ALA A 112 -3.06 -24.63 -18.22
CA ALA A 112 -4.09 -23.59 -18.27
C ALA A 112 -4.89 -23.39 -16.96
N PRO A 113 -5.38 -24.43 -16.26
CA PRO A 113 -6.07 -24.22 -14.99
C PRO A 113 -5.17 -23.60 -13.92
N ASN A 114 -3.91 -24.05 -13.80
CA ASN A 114 -2.97 -23.48 -12.83
C ASN A 114 -2.61 -22.04 -13.18
N ARG A 115 -2.44 -21.69 -14.46
CA ARG A 115 -2.18 -20.30 -14.89
C ARG A 115 -3.34 -19.38 -14.52
N LEU A 116 -4.59 -19.83 -14.73
CA LEU A 116 -5.78 -19.06 -14.35
C LEU A 116 -5.85 -18.88 -12.84
N LEU A 117 -5.72 -19.97 -12.07
CA LEU A 117 -5.77 -19.93 -10.61
C LEU A 117 -4.66 -19.04 -10.04
N ALA A 118 -3.45 -19.11 -10.58
CA ALA A 118 -2.35 -18.22 -10.19
C ALA A 118 -2.71 -16.74 -10.35
N ALA A 119 -3.29 -16.36 -11.49
CA ALA A 119 -3.69 -14.99 -11.76
C ALA A 119 -4.82 -14.50 -10.82
N PHE A 120 -5.82 -15.34 -10.54
CA PHE A 120 -6.91 -15.00 -9.60
C PHE A 120 -6.41 -14.86 -8.17
N SER A 121 -5.48 -15.70 -7.75
CA SER A 121 -4.89 -15.60 -6.41
C SER A 121 -4.03 -14.36 -6.28
N LEU A 122 -3.24 -14.03 -7.31
CA LEU A 122 -2.49 -12.78 -7.35
C LEU A 122 -3.42 -11.56 -7.23
N GLN A 123 -4.52 -11.51 -8.00
CA GLN A 123 -5.49 -10.40 -7.93
C GLN A 123 -6.13 -10.23 -6.54
N ARG A 124 -6.24 -11.31 -5.75
CA ARG A 124 -6.78 -11.28 -4.38
C ARG A 124 -5.71 -10.93 -3.33
N GLY A 125 -4.45 -10.80 -3.72
CA GLY A 125 -3.32 -10.66 -2.79
C GLY A 125 -2.89 -11.98 -2.14
N ASP A 126 -3.38 -13.13 -2.63
CA ASP A 126 -3.01 -14.47 -2.15
C ASP A 126 -1.69 -14.93 -2.81
N TRP A 127 -0.59 -14.25 -2.47
CA TRP A 127 0.74 -14.43 -3.08
C TRP A 127 1.26 -15.87 -3.04
N LEU A 128 1.12 -16.54 -1.89
CA LEU A 128 1.64 -17.89 -1.69
C LEU A 128 0.87 -18.93 -2.50
N ASP A 129 -0.46 -18.79 -2.62
CA ASP A 129 -1.26 -19.67 -3.47
C ASP A 129 -0.92 -19.44 -4.94
N SER A 130 -0.77 -18.18 -5.37
CA SER A 130 -0.31 -17.88 -6.73
C SER A 130 1.03 -18.54 -7.05
N LEU A 131 2.00 -18.45 -6.13
CA LEU A 131 3.30 -19.09 -6.27
C LEU A 131 3.19 -20.62 -6.33
N GLU A 132 2.36 -21.22 -5.46
CA GLU A 132 2.12 -22.66 -5.46
C GLU A 132 1.57 -23.14 -6.81
N GLN A 133 0.59 -22.42 -7.39
CA GLN A 133 0.06 -22.74 -8.70
C GLN A 133 1.12 -22.65 -9.81
N ARG A 134 2.03 -21.69 -9.72
CA ARG A 134 3.13 -21.52 -10.70
C ARG A 134 4.19 -22.61 -10.58
N LEU A 135 4.57 -22.98 -9.36
CA LEU A 135 5.50 -24.08 -9.13
C LEU A 135 4.91 -25.41 -9.57
N ALA A 136 3.59 -25.62 -9.43
CA ALA A 136 2.93 -26.80 -9.97
C ALA A 136 3.01 -26.90 -11.51
N ILE A 137 3.02 -25.77 -12.23
CA ILE A 137 3.27 -25.75 -13.68
C ILE A 137 4.69 -26.20 -13.99
N VAL A 138 5.69 -25.71 -13.23
CA VAL A 138 7.10 -26.09 -13.39
C VAL A 138 7.30 -27.59 -13.13
N GLU A 139 6.65 -28.13 -12.09
CA GLU A 139 6.71 -29.57 -11.76
C GLU A 139 6.09 -30.46 -12.84
N ALA A 140 5.09 -29.94 -13.57
CA ALA A 140 4.52 -30.60 -14.75
C ALA A 140 5.38 -30.44 -16.02
N GLY A 141 6.50 -29.70 -15.95
CA GLY A 141 7.42 -29.45 -17.05
C GLY A 141 7.09 -28.22 -17.90
N GLY A 142 6.12 -27.41 -17.48
CA GLY A 142 5.77 -26.14 -18.12
C GLY A 142 6.56 -24.95 -17.59
N HIS A 143 6.34 -23.77 -18.17
CA HIS A 143 6.93 -22.52 -17.71
C HIS A 143 5.97 -21.79 -16.76
N GLY A 144 6.35 -21.65 -15.49
CA GLY A 144 5.50 -21.04 -14.44
C GLY A 144 5.56 -19.51 -14.35
N ASP A 145 6.39 -18.86 -15.18
CA ASP A 145 6.69 -17.43 -15.16
C ASP A 145 7.07 -16.92 -13.76
N VAL A 146 7.93 -17.67 -13.04
CA VAL A 146 8.30 -17.42 -11.64
C VAL A 146 9.14 -16.15 -11.51
N ALA A 147 10.02 -15.86 -12.47
CA ALA A 147 10.78 -14.61 -12.49
C ALA A 147 9.86 -13.39 -12.64
N ALA A 148 8.90 -13.45 -13.57
CA ALA A 148 7.91 -12.37 -13.75
C ALA A 148 7.01 -12.19 -12.52
N PHE A 149 6.60 -13.29 -11.87
CA PHE A 149 5.89 -13.23 -10.59
C PHE A 149 6.73 -12.54 -9.51
N ALA A 150 8.02 -12.85 -9.42
CA ALA A 150 8.92 -12.22 -8.46
C ALA A 150 9.06 -10.71 -8.68
N GLU A 151 9.14 -10.24 -9.94
CA GLU A 151 9.16 -8.80 -10.26
C GLU A 151 7.90 -8.09 -9.73
N ILE A 152 6.72 -8.67 -9.94
CA ILE A 152 5.44 -8.13 -9.44
C ILE A 152 5.43 -8.13 -7.91
N ALA A 153 5.88 -9.22 -7.28
CA ALA A 153 5.93 -9.35 -5.83
C ALA A 153 6.83 -8.28 -5.18
N VAL A 154 7.95 -7.95 -5.81
CA VAL A 154 8.84 -6.85 -5.35
C VAL A 154 8.15 -5.50 -5.52
N ALA A 155 7.53 -5.25 -6.68
CA ALA A 155 6.89 -3.96 -6.96
C ALA A 155 5.66 -3.68 -6.07
N GLU A 156 4.90 -4.70 -5.69
CA GLU A 156 3.70 -4.58 -4.85
C GLU A 156 3.96 -4.86 -3.36
N GLU A 157 5.23 -4.88 -2.92
CA GLU A 157 5.62 -5.08 -1.52
C GLU A 157 4.98 -6.34 -0.87
N ALA A 158 4.93 -7.44 -1.62
CA ALA A 158 4.41 -8.72 -1.17
C ALA A 158 5.17 -9.28 0.06
N PRO A 159 4.68 -10.34 0.75
CA PRO A 159 5.41 -10.97 1.85
C PRO A 159 6.64 -11.76 1.36
N LEU A 160 7.69 -11.05 0.94
CA LEU A 160 8.88 -11.56 0.26
C LEU A 160 9.60 -12.66 1.04
N ARG A 161 9.65 -12.55 2.38
CA ARG A 161 10.29 -13.58 3.23
C ARG A 161 9.60 -14.94 3.14
N LEU A 162 8.27 -14.96 3.07
CA LEU A 162 7.50 -16.21 2.94
C LEU A 162 7.63 -16.79 1.54
N ILE A 163 7.59 -15.93 0.51
CA ILE A 163 7.82 -16.31 -0.89
C ILE A 163 9.23 -16.93 -1.05
N ALA A 164 10.26 -16.27 -0.52
CA ALA A 164 11.63 -16.76 -0.54
C ALA A 164 11.78 -18.12 0.12
N GLN A 165 11.13 -18.32 1.29
CA GLN A 165 11.14 -19.61 1.97
C GLN A 165 10.56 -20.72 1.08
N GLN A 166 9.39 -20.51 0.48
CA GLN A 166 8.73 -21.51 -0.36
C GLN A 166 9.54 -21.83 -1.64
N LEU A 167 10.16 -20.81 -2.25
CA LEU A 167 11.08 -21.00 -3.39
C LEU A 167 12.31 -21.81 -3.02
N ARG A 168 12.94 -21.52 -1.87
CA ARG A 168 14.08 -22.28 -1.35
C ARG A 168 13.72 -23.74 -1.07
N GLU A 169 12.55 -23.97 -0.47
CA GLU A 169 12.03 -25.32 -0.21
C GLU A 169 11.79 -26.10 -1.51
N HIS A 170 11.27 -25.46 -2.55
CA HIS A 170 11.10 -26.08 -3.86
C HIS A 170 12.45 -26.43 -4.50
N LEU A 171 13.42 -25.50 -4.49
CA LEU A 171 14.77 -25.72 -5.04
C LEU A 171 15.58 -26.76 -4.27
N ALA A 172 15.27 -27.01 -2.99
CA ALA A 172 15.92 -28.04 -2.18
C ALA A 172 15.38 -29.47 -2.45
N ARG A 173 14.33 -29.63 -3.26
CA ARG A 173 13.76 -30.95 -3.58
C ARG A 173 14.72 -31.77 -4.45
N PRO A 174 14.77 -33.11 -4.29
CA PRO A 174 15.55 -33.97 -5.16
C PRO A 174 15.14 -33.81 -6.63
N ASN A 175 16.12 -33.71 -7.53
CA ASN A 175 15.94 -33.52 -8.98
C ASN A 175 15.28 -32.19 -9.40
N ALA A 176 15.15 -31.20 -8.50
CA ALA A 176 14.65 -29.88 -8.88
C ALA A 176 15.51 -29.21 -9.97
N ASP A 177 16.82 -29.49 -9.97
CA ASP A 177 17.81 -29.07 -10.96
C ASP A 177 17.62 -29.70 -12.36
N GLN A 178 16.89 -30.82 -12.44
CA GLN A 178 16.60 -31.52 -13.69
C GLN A 178 15.27 -31.08 -14.32
N LEU A 179 14.49 -30.25 -13.64
CA LEU A 179 13.21 -29.77 -14.16
C LEU A 179 13.43 -28.84 -15.36
N PRO A 180 12.56 -28.90 -16.39
CA PRO A 180 12.50 -27.87 -17.42
C PRO A 180 12.30 -26.48 -16.79
N HIS A 181 12.84 -25.44 -17.41
CA HIS A 181 12.72 -24.05 -16.94
C HIS A 181 13.24 -23.82 -15.50
N HIS A 182 14.16 -24.65 -15.00
CA HIS A 182 14.81 -24.45 -13.70
C HIS A 182 15.46 -23.06 -13.56
N SER A 183 15.96 -22.50 -14.67
CA SER A 183 16.53 -21.15 -14.72
C SER A 183 15.53 -20.05 -14.33
N ASP A 184 14.25 -20.19 -14.69
CA ASP A 184 13.18 -19.25 -14.31
C ASP A 184 12.95 -19.22 -12.80
N VAL A 185 12.91 -20.40 -12.17
CA VAL A 185 12.76 -20.51 -10.71
C VAL A 185 13.98 -19.97 -9.98
N LEU A 186 15.19 -20.31 -10.45
CA LEU A 186 16.42 -19.77 -9.89
C LEU A 186 16.46 -18.24 -9.97
N LEU A 187 16.06 -17.68 -11.12
CA LEU A 187 16.06 -16.25 -11.35
C LEU A 187 15.05 -15.51 -10.47
N GLY A 188 13.80 -16.00 -10.40
CA GLY A 188 12.79 -15.44 -9.50
C GLY A 188 13.21 -15.54 -8.03
N THR A 189 13.87 -16.63 -7.63
CA THR A 189 14.42 -16.77 -6.28
C THR A 189 15.54 -15.77 -6.02
N ALA A 190 16.49 -15.65 -6.93
CA ALA A 190 17.61 -14.73 -6.80
C ALA A 190 17.16 -13.27 -6.70
N LEU A 191 16.13 -12.87 -7.46
CA LEU A 191 15.55 -11.53 -7.37
C LEU A 191 14.98 -11.25 -5.98
N ILE A 192 14.15 -12.14 -5.44
CA ILE A 192 13.56 -11.97 -4.11
C ILE A 192 14.64 -11.97 -3.01
N GLU A 193 15.62 -12.87 -3.12
CA GLU A 193 16.75 -12.93 -2.18
C GLU A 193 17.59 -11.65 -2.23
N ALA A 194 17.86 -11.12 -3.42
CA ALA A 194 18.56 -9.85 -3.60
C ALA A 194 17.82 -8.68 -2.94
N THR A 195 16.51 -8.56 -3.19
CA THR A 195 15.66 -7.51 -2.59
C THR A 195 15.58 -7.62 -1.06
N LEU A 196 15.68 -8.83 -0.51
CA LEU A 196 15.74 -9.04 0.94
C LEU A 196 17.12 -8.75 1.56
N GLY A 197 18.13 -8.41 0.75
CA GLY A 197 19.52 -8.25 1.18
C GLY A 197 20.29 -9.56 1.37
N ASP A 198 19.72 -10.70 0.99
CA ASP A 198 20.34 -12.03 1.08
C ASP A 198 21.29 -12.28 -0.12
N THR A 199 22.18 -11.33 -0.40
CA THR A 199 23.03 -11.27 -1.60
C THR A 199 23.96 -12.49 -1.74
N ALA A 200 24.41 -13.03 -0.60
CA ALA A 200 25.23 -14.25 -0.54
C ALA A 200 24.49 -15.51 -1.04
N LEU A 201 23.15 -15.51 -1.00
CA LEU A 201 22.32 -16.60 -1.54
C LEU A 201 21.94 -16.33 -3.01
N ALA A 202 21.66 -15.07 -3.35
CA ALA A 202 21.27 -14.68 -4.70
C ALA A 202 22.39 -14.90 -5.74
N GLN A 203 23.63 -14.47 -5.42
CA GLN A 203 24.75 -14.52 -6.36
C GLN A 203 25.03 -15.93 -6.94
N PRO A 204 25.19 -17.00 -6.14
CA PRO A 204 25.46 -18.33 -6.70
C PRO A 204 24.30 -18.86 -7.56
N ARG A 205 23.06 -18.42 -7.34
CA ARG A 205 21.93 -18.76 -8.23
C ARG A 205 22.05 -18.06 -9.57
N LEU A 206 22.40 -16.78 -9.58
CA LEU A 206 22.61 -16.02 -10.82
C LEU A 206 23.78 -16.58 -11.63
N ASP A 207 24.86 -17.00 -10.97
CA ASP A 207 26.00 -17.66 -11.61
C ASP A 207 25.57 -19.00 -12.25
N HIS A 208 24.67 -19.74 -11.58
CA HIS A 208 24.11 -20.97 -12.14
C HIS A 208 23.19 -20.68 -13.34
N VAL A 209 22.32 -19.68 -13.26
CA VAL A 209 21.47 -19.27 -14.38
C VAL A 209 22.33 -18.83 -15.57
N GLU A 210 23.41 -18.09 -15.36
CA GLU A 210 24.34 -17.71 -16.42
C GLU A 210 24.99 -18.91 -17.11
N ALA A 211 25.32 -19.96 -16.36
CA ALA A 211 25.88 -21.19 -16.93
C ALA A 211 24.86 -21.97 -17.77
N LEU A 212 23.56 -21.86 -17.45
CA LEU A 212 22.47 -22.57 -18.14
C LEU A 212 21.93 -21.78 -19.33
N ASP A 213 21.75 -20.48 -19.18
CA ASP A 213 21.07 -19.58 -20.13
C ASP A 213 21.70 -18.17 -20.11
N PRO A 214 22.90 -18.01 -20.71
CA PRO A 214 23.62 -16.72 -20.72
C PRO A 214 22.95 -15.66 -21.61
N GLU A 215 22.06 -16.06 -22.53
CA GLU A 215 21.34 -15.16 -23.44
C GLU A 215 20.01 -14.64 -22.84
N SER A 216 19.72 -14.97 -21.58
CA SER A 216 18.54 -14.47 -20.88
C SER A 216 18.69 -12.99 -20.52
N ALA A 217 17.88 -12.12 -21.11
CA ALA A 217 17.82 -10.71 -20.72
C ALA A 217 17.46 -10.55 -19.23
N SER A 218 16.47 -11.29 -18.73
CA SER A 218 16.03 -11.20 -17.34
C SER A 218 17.14 -11.55 -16.34
N LEU A 219 18.07 -12.45 -16.68
CA LEU A 219 19.28 -12.71 -15.88
C LEU A 219 20.11 -11.44 -15.69
N TRP A 220 20.44 -10.76 -16.80
CA TRP A 220 21.26 -9.56 -16.77
C TRP A 220 20.56 -8.41 -16.05
N LEU A 221 19.22 -8.35 -16.11
CA LEU A 221 18.43 -7.38 -15.36
C LEU A 221 18.61 -7.55 -13.85
N VAL A 222 18.46 -8.78 -13.36
CA VAL A 222 18.62 -9.09 -11.93
C VAL A 222 20.06 -8.91 -11.48
N LYS A 223 21.05 -9.31 -12.30
CA LYS A 223 22.48 -9.07 -12.02
C LYS A 223 22.82 -7.58 -11.93
N ALA A 224 22.31 -6.76 -12.84
CA ALA A 224 22.56 -5.31 -12.80
C ALA A 224 21.95 -4.67 -11.54
N ARG A 225 20.72 -5.05 -11.17
CA ARG A 225 20.07 -4.60 -9.94
C ARG A 225 20.83 -5.02 -8.68
N LEU A 226 21.18 -6.29 -8.57
CA LEU A 226 21.95 -6.81 -7.44
C LEU A 226 23.30 -6.10 -7.31
N ALA A 227 23.97 -5.85 -8.43
CA ALA A 227 25.25 -5.15 -8.44
C ALA A 227 25.13 -3.68 -7.97
N LEU A 228 24.04 -2.97 -8.31
CA LEU A 228 23.76 -1.64 -7.77
C LEU A 228 23.52 -1.69 -6.26
N GLU A 229 22.76 -2.67 -5.78
CA GLU A 229 22.44 -2.84 -4.36
C GLU A 229 23.68 -3.09 -3.50
N VAL A 230 24.64 -3.88 -4.00
CA VAL A 230 25.93 -4.13 -3.32
C VAL A 230 27.00 -3.07 -3.63
N GLU A 231 26.61 -1.98 -4.29
CA GLU A 231 27.48 -0.86 -4.70
C GLU A 231 28.65 -1.26 -5.64
N ASP A 232 28.56 -2.41 -6.33
CA ASP A 232 29.49 -2.79 -7.40
C ASP A 232 29.04 -2.18 -8.74
N TYR A 233 29.17 -0.86 -8.83
CA TYR A 233 28.77 -0.10 -10.01
C TYR A 233 29.45 -0.56 -11.31
N PRO A 234 30.74 -0.96 -11.34
CA PRO A 234 31.35 -1.55 -12.54
C PRO A 234 30.72 -2.89 -12.96
N ALA A 235 30.29 -3.73 -12.03
CA ALA A 235 29.53 -4.94 -12.37
C ALA A 235 28.12 -4.58 -12.86
N ALA A 236 27.46 -3.60 -12.25
CA ALA A 236 26.15 -3.13 -12.67
C ALA A 236 26.16 -2.58 -14.11
N GLN A 237 27.14 -1.73 -14.43
CA GLN A 237 27.35 -1.17 -15.76
C GLN A 237 27.52 -2.29 -16.81
N ARG A 238 28.40 -3.26 -16.55
CA ARG A 238 28.64 -4.39 -17.47
C ARG A 238 27.39 -5.25 -17.65
N ALA A 239 26.69 -5.57 -16.56
CA ALA A 239 25.48 -6.38 -16.61
C ALA A 239 24.37 -5.67 -17.39
N ALA A 240 24.17 -4.37 -17.14
CA ALA A 240 23.19 -3.57 -17.87
C ALA A 240 23.53 -3.46 -19.36
N GLN A 241 24.81 -3.29 -19.71
CA GLN A 241 25.28 -3.26 -21.09
C GLN A 241 25.06 -4.60 -21.81
N GLN A 242 25.35 -5.74 -21.16
CA GLN A 242 25.08 -7.07 -21.71
C GLN A 242 23.57 -7.30 -21.90
N GLY A 243 22.76 -6.89 -20.94
CA GLY A 243 21.29 -6.94 -21.06
C GLY A 243 20.77 -6.10 -22.23
N LEU A 244 21.34 -4.92 -22.44
CA LEU A 244 20.98 -4.04 -23.57
C LEU A 244 21.41 -4.61 -24.92
N GLU A 245 22.50 -5.38 -25.00
CA GLU A 245 22.88 -6.10 -26.23
C GLU A 245 21.82 -7.16 -26.62
N LEU A 246 21.17 -7.78 -25.62
CA LEU A 246 20.12 -8.78 -25.82
C LEU A 246 18.74 -8.17 -26.03
N ALA A 247 18.45 -7.05 -25.37
CA ALA A 247 17.19 -6.31 -25.45
C ALA A 247 17.44 -4.79 -25.61
N PRO A 248 17.78 -4.33 -26.84
CA PRO A 248 18.21 -2.94 -27.09
C PRO A 248 17.21 -1.84 -26.73
N ASP A 249 15.91 -2.17 -26.72
CA ASP A 249 14.83 -1.21 -26.47
C ASP A 249 14.24 -1.33 -25.05
N ASP A 250 14.79 -2.20 -24.18
CA ASP A 250 14.27 -2.36 -22.82
C ASP A 250 14.75 -1.20 -21.93
N VAL A 251 13.81 -0.29 -21.64
CA VAL A 251 13.99 0.90 -20.80
C VAL A 251 14.67 0.58 -19.46
N ARG A 252 14.40 -0.60 -18.89
CA ARG A 252 14.93 -0.98 -17.58
C ARG A 252 16.46 -1.07 -17.60
N PHE A 253 17.06 -1.58 -18.69
CA PHE A 253 18.52 -1.61 -18.80
C PHE A 253 19.13 -0.24 -18.94
N ILE A 254 18.47 0.65 -19.67
CA ILE A 254 19.00 1.99 -19.90
C ILE A 254 18.97 2.79 -18.59
N LEU A 255 17.90 2.65 -17.78
CA LEU A 255 17.83 3.24 -16.45
C LEU A 255 18.91 2.67 -15.52
N LEU A 256 19.09 1.35 -15.47
CA LEU A 256 20.13 0.72 -14.63
C LEU A 256 21.53 1.11 -15.08
N LEU A 257 21.77 1.24 -16.38
CA LEU A 257 23.04 1.71 -16.93
C LEU A 257 23.28 3.18 -16.57
N ALA A 258 22.28 4.04 -16.72
CA ALA A 258 22.37 5.45 -16.32
C ALA A 258 22.69 5.58 -14.83
N GLN A 259 22.01 4.83 -13.96
CA GLN A 259 22.29 4.76 -12.52
C GLN A 259 23.73 4.36 -12.23
N ALA A 260 24.20 3.26 -12.84
CA ALA A 260 25.58 2.79 -12.66
C ALA A 260 26.60 3.83 -13.13
N GLU A 261 26.38 4.47 -14.29
CA GLU A 261 27.27 5.50 -14.83
C GLU A 261 27.28 6.76 -13.95
N ILE A 262 26.14 7.18 -13.40
CA ILE A 262 26.07 8.31 -12.47
C ILE A 262 26.87 8.02 -11.19
N ARG A 263 26.67 6.85 -10.58
CA ARG A 263 27.42 6.41 -9.38
C ARG A 263 28.92 6.23 -9.65
N LEU A 264 29.31 5.91 -10.88
CA LEU A 264 30.71 5.91 -11.35
C LEU A 264 31.24 7.31 -11.68
N ASN A 265 30.43 8.36 -11.53
CA ASN A 265 30.72 9.74 -11.89
C ASN A 265 31.01 9.95 -13.40
N ASN A 266 30.50 9.06 -14.25
CA ASN A 266 30.57 9.11 -15.71
C ASN A 266 29.36 9.85 -16.30
N ILE A 267 29.12 11.08 -15.83
CA ILE A 267 27.86 11.81 -16.10
C ILE A 267 27.58 11.97 -17.59
N ARG A 268 28.61 12.23 -18.40
CA ARG A 268 28.45 12.35 -19.86
C ARG A 268 27.99 11.06 -20.52
N ALA A 269 28.42 9.90 -20.02
CA ALA A 269 27.99 8.61 -20.54
C ALA A 269 26.51 8.37 -20.19
N ALA A 270 26.13 8.65 -18.94
CA ALA A 270 24.73 8.61 -18.52
C ALA A 270 23.84 9.53 -19.36
N GLU A 271 24.28 10.75 -19.65
CA GLU A 271 23.55 11.71 -20.49
C GLU A 271 23.34 11.18 -21.91
N VAL A 272 24.38 10.60 -22.54
CA VAL A 272 24.25 10.00 -23.88
C VAL A 272 23.21 8.89 -23.91
N GLN A 273 23.18 8.02 -22.89
CA GLN A 273 22.24 6.91 -22.82
C GLN A 273 20.80 7.38 -22.56
N THR A 274 20.63 8.33 -21.64
CA THR A 274 19.32 8.89 -21.30
C THR A 274 18.75 9.75 -22.41
N ASP A 275 19.58 10.53 -23.11
CA ASP A 275 19.17 11.28 -24.30
C ASP A 275 18.73 10.33 -25.44
N ALA A 276 19.49 9.25 -25.70
CA ALA A 276 19.12 8.25 -26.70
C ALA A 276 17.78 7.55 -26.35
N LEU A 277 17.55 7.26 -25.07
CA LEU A 277 16.29 6.71 -24.59
C LEU A 277 15.12 7.67 -24.78
N LEU A 278 15.33 8.96 -24.54
CA LEU A 278 14.30 9.98 -24.73
C LEU A 278 14.03 10.27 -26.21
N GLU A 279 15.00 10.06 -27.10
CA GLU A 279 14.80 10.11 -28.54
C GLU A 279 13.92 8.95 -29.04
N SER A 280 14.14 7.72 -28.53
CA SER A 280 13.34 6.55 -28.90
C SER A 280 11.94 6.57 -28.27
N HIS A 281 11.78 7.19 -27.10
CA HIS A 281 10.52 7.35 -26.38
C HIS A 281 10.07 8.83 -26.36
N SER A 282 10.12 9.47 -27.53
CA SER A 282 9.81 10.90 -27.67
C SER A 282 8.40 11.21 -27.13
N GLY A 283 8.32 12.10 -26.13
CA GLY A 283 7.05 12.54 -25.53
C GLY A 283 6.63 11.81 -24.25
N ASN A 284 7.46 10.89 -23.71
CA ASN A 284 7.19 10.31 -22.40
C ASN A 284 7.68 11.27 -21.28
N GLU A 285 6.75 12.07 -20.77
CA GLU A 285 7.00 13.05 -19.70
C GLU A 285 7.41 12.37 -18.38
N ASP A 286 6.75 11.26 -18.03
CA ASP A 286 7.03 10.48 -16.82
C ASP A 286 8.49 10.00 -16.82
N LEU A 287 8.99 9.54 -17.97
CA LEU A 287 10.37 9.11 -18.10
C LEU A 287 11.37 10.26 -17.89
N ARG A 288 11.04 11.47 -18.36
CA ARG A 288 11.88 12.66 -18.10
C ARG A 288 11.90 13.01 -16.62
N LEU A 289 10.75 12.92 -15.95
CA LEU A 289 10.62 13.20 -14.51
C LEU A 289 11.43 12.19 -13.69
N SER A 290 11.26 10.89 -13.95
CA SER A 290 12.00 9.85 -13.22
C SER A 290 13.52 9.98 -13.42
N LEU A 291 13.97 10.30 -14.64
CA LEU A 291 15.39 10.56 -14.91
C LEU A 291 15.89 11.82 -14.20
N ALA A 292 15.09 12.88 -14.15
CA ALA A 292 15.46 14.10 -13.44
C ALA A 292 15.57 13.87 -11.93
N GLN A 293 14.62 13.16 -11.33
CA GLN A 293 14.68 12.73 -9.92
C GLN A 293 15.94 11.91 -9.64
N LEU A 294 16.23 10.93 -10.52
CA LEU A 294 17.44 10.13 -10.38
C LEU A 294 18.70 11.01 -10.36
N TYR A 295 18.85 11.93 -11.31
CA TYR A 295 20.00 12.84 -11.30
C TYR A 295 20.05 13.73 -10.05
N LEU A 296 18.91 14.10 -9.45
CA LEU A 296 18.85 14.92 -8.24
C LEU A 296 19.22 14.14 -6.98
N GLU A 297 18.71 12.92 -6.81
CA GLU A 297 19.07 12.01 -5.72
C GLU A 297 20.58 11.72 -5.70
N GLU A 298 21.19 11.73 -6.88
CA GLU A 298 22.63 11.53 -7.09
C GLU A 298 23.46 12.82 -6.97
N GLY A 299 22.82 13.97 -6.71
CA GLY A 299 23.51 15.25 -6.52
C GLY A 299 23.96 15.94 -7.82
N HIS A 300 23.34 15.63 -8.95
CA HIS A 300 23.64 16.19 -10.27
C HIS A 300 22.49 17.07 -10.80
N PRO A 301 22.31 18.30 -10.28
CA PRO A 301 21.17 19.15 -10.63
C PRO A 301 21.20 19.70 -12.07
N ALA A 302 22.37 19.84 -12.69
CA ALA A 302 22.48 20.41 -14.03
C ALA A 302 21.92 19.48 -15.15
N PRO A 303 22.24 18.17 -15.18
CA PRO A 303 21.53 17.21 -16.02
C PRO A 303 20.02 17.17 -15.76
N ALA A 304 19.60 17.12 -14.49
CA ALA A 304 18.19 17.13 -14.12
C ALA A 304 17.44 18.36 -14.67
N GLN A 305 18.02 19.55 -14.51
CA GLN A 305 17.45 20.79 -15.05
C GLN A 305 17.24 20.74 -16.56
N ARG A 306 18.20 20.17 -17.30
CA ARG A 306 18.11 20.02 -18.76
C ARG A 306 16.97 19.09 -19.17
N LEU A 307 16.72 18.04 -18.38
CA LEU A 307 15.63 17.08 -18.64
C LEU A 307 14.25 17.71 -18.42
N LEU A 308 14.14 18.59 -17.41
CA LEU A 308 12.91 19.26 -17.01
C LEU A 308 12.58 20.48 -17.89
N GLN A 309 13.60 21.21 -18.38
CA GLN A 309 13.38 22.45 -19.14
C GLN A 309 12.45 22.31 -20.36
N PRO A 310 12.48 21.24 -21.16
CA PRO A 310 11.57 21.03 -22.29
C PRO A 310 10.11 20.77 -21.88
N LEU A 311 9.86 20.43 -20.62
CA LEU A 311 8.49 20.32 -20.10
C LEU A 311 7.88 21.72 -19.91
N ILE A 312 8.71 22.72 -19.60
CA ILE A 312 8.27 24.10 -19.41
C ILE A 312 7.89 24.72 -20.76
N GLY A 313 6.58 24.91 -20.97
CA GLY A 313 6.01 25.46 -22.21
C GLY A 313 5.04 24.52 -22.92
N GLN A 314 4.86 23.30 -22.40
CA GLN A 314 3.80 22.40 -22.84
C GLN A 314 2.44 22.83 -22.25
N PRO A 315 1.29 22.45 -22.88
CA PRO A 315 -0.03 22.87 -22.42
C PRO A 315 -0.36 22.41 -20.99
N GLU A 316 0.08 21.21 -20.63
CA GLU A 316 -0.06 20.63 -19.30
C GLU A 316 1.33 20.24 -18.84
N VAL A 317 1.86 20.96 -17.84
CA VAL A 317 3.16 20.68 -17.26
C VAL A 317 2.93 19.95 -15.95
N PRO A 318 3.55 18.78 -15.72
CA PRO A 318 3.43 18.06 -14.47
C PRO A 318 3.87 18.92 -13.28
N ASN A 319 3.09 18.91 -12.19
CA ASN A 319 3.40 19.65 -10.96
C ASN A 319 4.81 19.33 -10.43
N LEU A 320 5.18 18.04 -10.47
CA LEU A 320 6.50 17.56 -10.09
C LEU A 320 7.64 18.26 -10.87
N ALA A 321 7.45 18.57 -12.16
CA ALA A 321 8.48 19.28 -12.94
C ALA A 321 8.78 20.68 -12.36
N TYR A 322 7.71 21.42 -12.00
CA TYR A 322 7.85 22.73 -11.38
C TYR A 322 8.44 22.63 -9.97
N TYR A 323 8.03 21.64 -9.20
CA TYR A 323 8.58 21.40 -7.86
C TYR A 323 10.10 21.14 -7.92
N LEU A 324 10.54 20.19 -8.74
CA LEU A 324 11.96 19.83 -8.88
C LEU A 324 12.81 20.98 -9.44
N LEU A 325 12.28 21.78 -10.38
CA LEU A 325 12.97 23.00 -10.86
C LEU A 325 13.09 24.06 -9.75
N GLY A 326 12.09 24.16 -8.89
CA GLY A 326 12.14 24.96 -7.67
C GLY A 326 13.29 24.52 -6.76
N GLU A 327 13.39 23.22 -6.47
CA GLU A 327 14.46 22.65 -5.62
C GLU A 327 15.85 22.90 -6.23
N ILE A 328 16.00 22.67 -7.54
CA ILE A 328 17.27 22.92 -8.26
C ILE A 328 17.70 24.38 -8.12
N THR A 329 16.78 25.32 -8.33
CA THR A 329 17.11 26.76 -8.29
C THR A 329 17.31 27.26 -6.87
N GLN A 330 16.58 26.72 -5.90
CA GLN A 330 16.80 26.95 -4.48
C GLN A 330 18.21 26.51 -4.06
N ALA A 331 18.63 25.29 -4.43
CA ALA A 331 19.96 24.78 -4.13
C ALA A 331 21.09 25.61 -4.77
N GLN A 332 20.80 26.33 -5.86
CA GLN A 332 21.73 27.27 -6.51
C GLN A 332 21.77 28.64 -5.83
N GLY A 333 20.90 28.89 -4.85
CA GLY A 333 20.76 30.19 -4.16
C GLY A 333 19.95 31.22 -4.95
N ASP A 334 19.24 30.82 -6.01
CA ASP A 334 18.41 31.70 -6.83
C ASP A 334 16.97 31.73 -6.30
N THR A 335 16.80 32.37 -5.14
CA THR A 335 15.54 32.44 -4.39
C THR A 335 14.38 32.97 -5.23
N ASP A 336 14.62 33.96 -6.08
CA ASP A 336 13.54 34.58 -6.86
C ASP A 336 13.03 33.66 -7.96
N ASN A 337 13.92 32.95 -8.68
CA ASN A 337 13.50 31.99 -9.68
C ASN A 337 12.87 30.73 -9.07
N ALA A 338 13.38 30.25 -7.93
CA ALA A 338 12.77 29.15 -7.20
C ALA A 338 11.34 29.46 -6.79
N LEU A 339 11.10 30.67 -6.26
CA LEU A 339 9.76 31.13 -5.90
C LEU A 339 8.81 31.18 -7.11
N LEU A 340 9.31 31.50 -8.31
CA LEU A 340 8.50 31.47 -9.53
C LEU A 340 8.08 30.04 -9.88
N TYR A 341 8.99 29.07 -9.80
CA TYR A 341 8.69 27.67 -10.09
C TYR A 341 7.71 27.07 -9.08
N TYR A 342 7.96 27.23 -7.78
CA TYR A 342 7.04 26.73 -6.75
C TYR A 342 5.62 27.31 -6.88
N ARG A 343 5.47 28.55 -7.34
CA ARG A 343 4.16 29.18 -7.61
C ARG A 343 3.41 28.60 -8.81
N GLN A 344 4.09 27.97 -9.76
CA GLN A 344 3.44 27.32 -10.91
C GLN A 344 2.85 25.96 -10.57
N VAL A 345 3.25 25.36 -9.44
CA VAL A 345 2.67 24.10 -8.97
C VAL A 345 1.17 24.30 -8.72
N SER A 346 0.36 23.55 -9.45
CA SER A 346 -1.10 23.55 -9.37
C SER A 346 -1.58 22.78 -8.14
N GLU A 347 -2.88 22.79 -7.86
CA GLU A 347 -3.48 21.90 -6.85
C GLU A 347 -3.15 20.43 -7.17
N GLY A 348 -2.82 19.63 -6.15
CA GLY A 348 -2.32 18.27 -6.30
C GLY A 348 -1.39 17.89 -5.15
N ASP A 349 -0.66 16.78 -5.32
CA ASP A 349 0.18 16.18 -4.28
C ASP A 349 1.38 17.08 -3.92
N GLU A 350 1.98 17.74 -4.92
CA GLU A 350 3.12 18.65 -4.71
C GLU A 350 2.72 20.06 -4.28
N PHE A 351 1.42 20.38 -4.18
CA PHE A 351 0.96 21.75 -3.90
C PHE A 351 1.48 22.28 -2.57
N LEU A 352 1.18 21.59 -1.46
CA LEU A 352 1.60 22.01 -0.12
C LEU A 352 3.12 21.92 0.06
N PRO A 353 3.81 20.83 -0.36
CA PRO A 353 5.27 20.78 -0.35
C PRO A 353 5.92 21.97 -1.07
N ALA A 354 5.43 22.38 -2.23
CA ALA A 354 5.96 23.54 -2.95
C ALA A 354 5.78 24.85 -2.18
N ARG A 355 4.66 25.04 -1.47
CA ARG A 355 4.43 26.26 -0.67
C ARG A 355 5.29 26.26 0.60
N ALA A 356 5.47 25.10 1.22
CA ALA A 356 6.37 24.92 2.36
C ALA A 356 7.81 25.26 1.97
N ALA A 357 8.35 24.60 0.95
CA ALA A 357 9.70 24.85 0.44
C ALA A 357 9.92 26.32 0.05
N ALA A 358 8.94 26.94 -0.63
CA ALA A 358 9.02 28.36 -0.98
C ALA A 358 9.04 29.29 0.25
N ALA A 359 8.26 29.00 1.28
CA ALA A 359 8.20 29.80 2.50
C ALA A 359 9.45 29.61 3.37
N GLU A 360 9.90 28.36 3.56
CA GLU A 360 11.14 27.99 4.25
C GLU A 360 12.33 28.67 3.60
N MET A 361 12.50 28.54 2.29
CA MET A 361 13.57 29.19 1.53
C MET A 361 13.57 30.71 1.72
N LEU A 362 12.40 31.36 1.76
CA LEU A 362 12.32 32.79 2.02
C LEU A 362 12.74 33.15 3.45
N ILE A 363 12.40 32.31 4.44
CA ILE A 363 12.80 32.50 5.83
C ILE A 363 14.32 32.32 5.98
N GLU A 364 14.90 31.27 5.41
CA GLU A 364 16.35 31.02 5.38
C GLU A 364 17.14 32.15 4.72
N ALA A 365 16.53 32.83 3.73
CA ALA A 365 17.09 34.00 3.08
C ALA A 365 16.89 35.32 3.85
N ASP A 366 16.50 35.29 5.13
CA ASP A 366 16.14 36.45 5.98
C ASP A 366 14.97 37.30 5.43
N ARG A 367 14.08 36.70 4.61
CA ARG A 367 12.93 37.36 3.96
C ARG A 367 11.60 36.93 4.55
N LEU A 368 11.50 36.83 5.87
CA LEU A 368 10.28 36.43 6.58
C LEU A 368 9.02 37.20 6.14
N LEU A 369 9.12 38.52 5.94
CA LEU A 369 7.97 39.34 5.51
C LEU A 369 7.45 38.93 4.13
N ASP A 370 8.34 38.51 3.22
CA ASP A 370 7.97 38.02 1.90
C ASP A 370 7.32 36.64 2.01
N ALA A 371 7.84 35.75 2.87
CA ALA A 371 7.27 34.43 3.13
C ALA A 371 5.82 34.54 3.64
N ARG A 372 5.59 35.42 4.63
CA ARG A 372 4.24 35.69 5.16
C ARG A 372 3.32 36.33 4.12
N ALA A 373 3.85 37.27 3.33
CA ALA A 373 3.06 37.88 2.25
C ALA A 373 2.67 36.84 1.18
N PHE A 374 3.60 35.94 0.83
CA PHE A 374 3.38 34.84 -0.10
C PHE A 374 2.29 33.88 0.39
N LEU A 375 2.42 33.31 1.60
CA LEU A 375 1.42 32.39 2.15
C LEU A 375 0.04 33.05 2.31
N ARG A 376 0.00 34.34 2.69
CA ARG A 376 -1.26 35.09 2.73
C ARG A 376 -1.92 35.21 1.36
N ILE A 377 -1.15 35.41 0.29
CA ILE A 377 -1.69 35.46 -1.07
C ILE A 377 -2.19 34.08 -1.50
N GLU A 378 -1.43 33.02 -1.23
CA GLU A 378 -1.82 31.66 -1.59
C GLU A 378 -3.13 31.24 -0.90
N ARG A 379 -3.30 31.59 0.39
CA ARG A 379 -4.58 31.37 1.11
C ARG A 379 -5.78 32.07 0.50
N MET A 380 -5.60 33.21 -0.16
CA MET A 380 -6.69 33.93 -0.84
C MET A 380 -6.98 33.37 -2.24
N ARG A 381 -6.05 32.61 -2.81
CA ARG A 381 -6.18 32.03 -4.15
C ARG A 381 -6.73 30.61 -4.11
N PHE A 382 -6.39 29.86 -3.05
CA PHE A 382 -6.65 28.43 -2.93
C PHE A 382 -7.43 28.15 -1.64
N ASP A 383 -8.72 28.50 -1.63
CA ASP A 383 -9.62 28.34 -0.48
C ASP A 383 -9.66 26.88 0.04
N ARG A 384 -9.49 25.90 -0.86
CA ARG A 384 -9.43 24.48 -0.51
C ARG A 384 -8.29 24.14 0.46
N TYR A 385 -7.15 24.83 0.34
CA TYR A 385 -5.95 24.61 1.16
C TYR A 385 -5.79 25.68 2.25
N PHE A 386 -6.85 26.44 2.53
CA PHE A 386 -6.78 27.57 3.46
C PHE A 386 -6.24 27.14 4.83
N THR A 387 -6.82 26.09 5.39
CA THR A 387 -6.51 25.58 6.73
C THR A 387 -5.07 25.09 6.80
N GLU A 388 -4.64 24.26 5.85
CA GLU A 388 -3.30 23.71 5.76
C GLU A 388 -2.24 24.81 5.59
N LEU A 389 -2.53 25.86 4.80
CA LEU A 389 -1.63 27.00 4.62
C LEU A 389 -1.58 27.94 5.83
N VAL A 390 -2.60 27.95 6.71
CA VAL A 390 -2.51 28.63 8.01
C VAL A 390 -1.64 27.81 8.96
N MET A 391 -1.89 26.50 9.04
CA MET A 391 -1.11 25.58 9.89
C MET A 391 0.37 25.60 9.51
N LEU A 392 0.69 25.58 8.22
CA LEU A 392 2.05 25.73 7.71
C LEU A 392 2.70 27.04 8.17
N GLU A 393 2.05 28.20 8.01
CA GLU A 393 2.63 29.48 8.47
C GLU A 393 2.81 29.51 10.00
N VAL A 394 1.89 28.92 10.76
CA VAL A 394 2.02 28.81 12.23
C VAL A 394 3.24 27.97 12.60
N GLN A 395 3.41 26.80 11.98
CA GLN A 395 4.56 25.93 12.22
C GLN A 395 5.88 26.62 11.89
N LEU A 396 5.97 27.24 10.71
CA LEU A 396 7.19 27.95 10.29
C LEU A 396 7.56 29.12 11.21
N LEU A 397 6.57 29.80 11.79
CA LEU A 397 6.80 30.85 12.79
C LEU A 397 7.29 30.26 14.12
N ASP A 398 6.74 29.13 14.55
CA ASP A 398 7.20 28.44 15.76
C ASP A 398 8.65 27.94 15.61
N GLU A 399 9.05 27.46 14.42
CA GLU A 399 10.43 27.02 14.13
C GLU A 399 11.49 28.14 14.23
N ILE A 400 11.07 29.40 14.06
CA ILE A 400 11.94 30.58 14.23
C ILE A 400 11.67 31.33 15.54
N ASP A 401 11.11 30.65 16.54
CA ASP A 401 10.79 31.17 17.89
C ASP A 401 9.84 32.39 17.90
N GLN A 402 8.98 32.54 16.88
CA GLN A 402 7.97 33.60 16.78
C GLN A 402 6.58 33.13 17.24
N THR A 403 6.52 32.57 18.44
CA THR A 403 5.30 32.00 19.02
C THR A 403 4.16 33.00 19.14
N GLU A 404 4.45 34.26 19.49
CA GLU A 404 3.44 35.32 19.63
C GLU A 404 2.81 35.69 18.28
N GLU A 405 3.63 35.84 17.23
CA GLU A 405 3.15 36.11 15.88
C GLU A 405 2.34 34.94 15.32
N ALA A 406 2.73 33.72 15.63
CA ALA A 406 2.00 32.51 15.28
C ALA A 406 0.64 32.45 15.99
N ASN A 407 0.58 32.76 17.29
CA ASN A 407 -0.68 32.86 18.04
C ASN A 407 -1.60 33.95 17.47
N ALA A 408 -1.04 35.14 17.20
CA ALA A 408 -1.79 36.25 16.63
C ALA A 408 -2.31 35.96 15.21
N LEU A 409 -1.53 35.22 14.40
CA LEU A 409 -1.98 34.72 13.10
C LEU A 409 -3.17 33.79 13.26
N LEU A 410 -3.05 32.79 14.14
CA LEU A 410 -4.08 31.77 14.35
C LEU A 410 -5.39 32.40 14.85
N ASP A 411 -5.33 33.30 15.81
CA ASP A 411 -6.51 34.03 16.31
C ASP A 411 -7.18 34.87 15.23
N ARG A 412 -6.39 35.51 14.36
CA ARG A 412 -6.91 36.32 13.24
C ARG A 412 -7.63 35.46 12.22
N GLU A 413 -7.08 34.32 11.83
CA GLU A 413 -7.68 33.46 10.81
C GLU A 413 -8.89 32.70 11.37
N ILE A 414 -8.86 32.22 12.62
CA ILE A 414 -10.06 31.64 13.29
C ILE A 414 -11.20 32.66 13.38
N SER A 415 -10.91 33.95 13.57
CA SER A 415 -11.96 34.98 13.55
C SER A 415 -12.71 35.07 12.21
N ARG A 416 -12.11 34.56 11.11
CA ARG A 416 -12.71 34.48 9.78
C ARG A 416 -13.32 33.12 9.47
N THR A 417 -12.79 32.07 10.07
CA THR A 417 -13.28 30.68 9.98
C THR A 417 -13.61 30.13 11.38
N PRO A 418 -14.64 30.66 12.08
CA PRO A 418 -14.83 30.39 13.50
C PRO A 418 -15.04 28.92 13.84
N ASP A 419 -15.55 28.12 12.91
CA ASP A 419 -15.90 26.71 13.12
C ASP A 419 -14.95 25.75 12.39
N ASP A 420 -13.77 26.23 11.97
CA ASP A 420 -12.70 25.37 11.43
C ASP A 420 -12.12 24.49 12.54
N ALA A 421 -12.45 23.19 12.51
CA ALA A 421 -12.10 22.25 13.55
C ALA A 421 -10.57 22.10 13.73
N SER A 422 -9.82 22.04 12.63
CA SER A 422 -8.36 21.85 12.68
C SER A 422 -7.65 23.07 13.27
N LEU A 423 -8.06 24.29 12.89
CA LEU A 423 -7.49 25.51 13.46
C LEU A 423 -7.86 25.70 14.94
N LEU A 424 -9.11 25.40 15.31
CA LEU A 424 -9.54 25.40 16.71
C LEU A 424 -8.75 24.38 17.54
N TYR A 425 -8.53 23.18 16.99
CA TYR A 425 -7.79 22.13 17.68
C TYR A 425 -6.32 22.52 17.87
N MET A 426 -5.67 23.04 16.82
CA MET A 426 -4.31 23.56 16.91
C MET A 426 -4.20 24.68 17.96
N ARG A 427 -5.17 25.61 18.03
CA ARG A 427 -5.17 26.65 19.07
C ARG A 427 -5.38 26.07 20.45
N ALA A 428 -6.28 25.08 20.59
CA ALA A 428 -6.53 24.39 21.85
C ALA A 428 -5.24 23.75 22.40
N MET A 429 -4.49 23.04 21.55
CA MET A 429 -3.23 22.39 21.96
C MET A 429 -2.15 23.41 22.35
N ARG A 430 -2.06 24.53 21.62
CA ARG A 430 -1.14 25.63 21.98
C ARG A 430 -1.53 26.30 23.30
N ARG A 431 -2.82 26.48 23.56
CA ARG A 431 -3.33 26.99 24.85
C ARG A 431 -3.06 26.01 25.99
N TRP A 432 -3.22 24.71 25.76
CA TRP A 432 -2.85 23.68 26.74
C TRP A 432 -1.37 23.76 27.11
N ALA A 433 -0.48 23.83 26.11
CA ALA A 433 0.95 23.99 26.32
C ALA A 433 1.32 25.28 27.07
N ALA A 434 0.55 26.36 26.87
CA ALA A 434 0.68 27.62 27.60
C ALA A 434 0.02 27.61 29.00
N GLY A 435 -0.64 26.52 29.40
CA GLY A 435 -1.38 26.40 30.66
C GLY A 435 -2.76 27.07 30.69
N ASP A 436 -3.25 27.57 29.56
CA ASP A 436 -4.61 28.12 29.41
C ASP A 436 -5.65 27.01 29.17
N ILE A 437 -5.91 26.24 30.23
CA ILE A 437 -6.85 25.12 30.20
C ILE A 437 -8.28 25.59 29.89
N ALA A 438 -8.66 26.79 30.35
CA ALA A 438 -9.99 27.34 30.11
C ALA A 438 -10.20 27.67 28.63
N GLY A 439 -9.21 28.28 27.98
CA GLY A 439 -9.25 28.58 26.55
C GLY A 439 -9.15 27.33 25.68
N MET A 440 -8.39 26.31 26.09
CA MET A 440 -8.37 24.99 25.43
C MET A 440 -9.77 24.34 25.47
N GLU A 441 -10.39 24.26 26.65
CA GLU A 441 -11.73 23.69 26.80
C GLU A 441 -12.75 24.44 25.95
N GLN A 442 -12.67 25.78 25.89
CA GLN A 442 -13.56 26.60 25.07
C GLN A 442 -13.46 26.21 23.58
N ASP A 443 -12.25 26.06 23.06
CA ASP A 443 -12.01 25.73 21.65
C ASP A 443 -12.46 24.28 21.34
N LEU A 444 -12.11 23.31 22.18
CA LEU A 444 -12.55 21.92 22.00
C LEU A 444 -14.07 21.79 22.06
N ARG A 445 -14.73 22.48 23.00
CA ARG A 445 -16.21 22.52 23.03
C ARG A 445 -16.80 23.25 21.82
N GLN A 446 -16.07 24.14 21.18
CA GLN A 446 -16.53 24.73 19.92
C GLN A 446 -16.50 23.72 18.78
N ILE A 447 -15.42 22.92 18.66
CA ILE A 447 -15.35 21.80 17.73
C ILE A 447 -16.52 20.85 17.96
N LEU A 448 -16.75 20.44 19.21
CA LEU A 448 -17.84 19.51 19.57
C LEU A 448 -19.26 20.06 19.37
N ARG A 449 -19.41 21.37 19.11
CA ARG A 449 -20.70 21.95 18.73
C ARG A 449 -20.99 21.78 17.24
N SER A 450 -19.96 21.88 16.38
CA SER A 450 -20.10 21.71 14.93
C SER A 450 -19.98 20.23 14.52
N ASP A 451 -19.09 19.49 15.17
CA ASP A 451 -18.84 18.07 14.97
C ASP A 451 -18.88 17.33 16.32
N PRO A 452 -20.07 16.89 16.77
CA PRO A 452 -20.23 16.27 18.07
C PRO A 452 -19.42 14.99 18.28
N ASP A 453 -19.13 14.25 17.21
CA ASP A 453 -18.49 12.92 17.26
C ASP A 453 -17.01 12.99 16.84
N ASN A 454 -16.43 14.20 16.85
CA ASN A 454 -15.01 14.40 16.61
C ASN A 454 -14.16 13.66 17.68
N ALA A 455 -13.63 12.50 17.31
CA ALA A 455 -12.91 11.62 18.23
C ALA A 455 -11.72 12.33 18.90
N GLU A 456 -10.99 13.14 18.14
CA GLU A 456 -9.79 13.84 18.61
C GLU A 456 -10.13 14.90 19.66
N ALA A 457 -11.12 15.77 19.41
CA ALA A 457 -11.55 16.78 20.36
C ALA A 457 -12.23 16.18 21.61
N LEU A 458 -13.01 15.10 21.45
CA LEU A 458 -13.59 14.34 22.55
C LEU A 458 -12.48 13.75 23.45
N ASN A 459 -11.49 13.11 22.83
CA ASN A 459 -10.38 12.50 23.53
C ASN A 459 -9.52 13.53 24.24
N ALA A 460 -9.10 14.59 23.55
CA ALA A 460 -8.28 15.65 24.13
C ALA A 460 -8.96 16.31 25.34
N LEU A 461 -10.26 16.64 25.23
CA LEU A 461 -10.99 17.24 26.35
C LEU A 461 -11.14 16.26 27.51
N GLY A 462 -11.54 15.02 27.23
CA GLY A 462 -11.72 14.00 28.26
C GLY A 462 -10.41 13.65 28.97
N TYR A 463 -9.35 13.45 28.21
CA TYR A 463 -8.00 13.18 28.72
C TYR A 463 -7.52 14.30 29.63
N THR A 464 -7.60 15.57 29.21
CA THR A 464 -7.15 16.70 30.06
C THR A 464 -7.97 16.81 31.35
N LEU A 465 -9.29 16.56 31.32
CA LEU A 465 -10.12 16.58 32.52
C LEU A 465 -9.73 15.48 33.51
N ALA A 466 -9.44 14.29 33.00
CA ALA A 466 -8.94 13.17 33.79
C ALA A 466 -7.55 13.50 34.35
N ASP A 467 -6.64 13.94 33.49
CA ASP A 467 -5.23 14.15 33.81
C ASP A 467 -4.99 15.27 34.82
N LEU A 468 -5.76 16.36 34.75
CA LEU A 468 -5.72 17.44 35.74
C LEU A 468 -6.53 17.14 37.02
N ASN A 469 -7.17 15.97 37.11
CA ASN A 469 -8.06 15.57 38.21
C ASN A 469 -9.18 16.57 38.50
N VAL A 470 -9.78 17.18 37.47
CA VAL A 470 -10.66 18.33 37.69
C VAL A 470 -11.83 17.93 38.62
N PRO A 471 -11.97 18.54 39.82
CA PRO A 471 -12.92 18.06 40.81
C PRO A 471 -14.36 18.00 40.30
N GLY A 472 -14.99 16.83 40.43
CA GLY A 472 -16.38 16.60 40.01
C GLY A 472 -16.57 16.45 38.49
N ARG A 473 -15.51 16.32 37.70
CA ARG A 473 -15.58 16.20 36.23
C ARG A 473 -15.00 14.90 35.67
N LEU A 474 -14.60 13.96 36.51
CA LEU A 474 -14.12 12.64 36.05
C LEU A 474 -15.21 11.82 35.34
N ASP A 475 -16.48 11.94 35.78
CA ASP A 475 -17.60 11.31 35.09
C ASP A 475 -17.83 11.91 33.69
N GLU A 476 -17.62 13.22 33.54
CA GLU A 476 -17.65 13.89 32.23
C GLU A 476 -16.48 13.42 31.36
N ALA A 477 -15.28 13.34 31.92
CA ALA A 477 -14.10 12.83 31.22
C ALA A 477 -14.35 11.42 30.67
N LEU A 478 -14.90 10.52 31.48
CA LEU A 478 -15.24 9.16 31.07
C LEU A 478 -16.25 9.17 29.92
N ALA A 479 -17.33 9.96 30.04
CA ALA A 479 -18.35 10.03 29.00
C ALA A 479 -17.81 10.58 27.67
N LEU A 480 -16.87 11.54 27.71
CA LEU A 480 -16.20 12.08 26.52
C LEU A 480 -15.32 11.01 25.86
N ILE A 481 -14.51 10.31 26.65
CA ILE A 481 -13.59 9.27 26.14
C ILE A 481 -14.36 8.05 25.63
N GLU A 482 -15.47 7.66 26.26
CA GLU A 482 -16.37 6.61 25.74
C GLU A 482 -16.93 6.96 24.36
N ARG A 483 -17.27 8.24 24.14
CA ARG A 483 -17.71 8.71 22.82
C ARG A 483 -16.55 8.74 21.82
N ALA A 484 -15.36 9.17 22.25
CA ALA A 484 -14.17 9.12 21.40
C ALA A 484 -13.88 7.68 20.95
N TYR A 485 -13.99 6.71 21.86
CA TYR A 485 -13.80 5.30 21.58
C TYR A 485 -14.86 4.73 20.64
N GLN A 486 -16.11 5.20 20.73
CA GLN A 486 -17.16 4.81 19.79
C GLN A 486 -16.90 5.34 18.38
N ALA A 487 -16.34 6.54 18.27
CA ALA A 487 -16.00 7.17 16.99
C ALA A 487 -14.74 6.55 16.35
N ASP A 488 -13.73 6.22 17.16
CA ASP A 488 -12.48 5.61 16.69
C ASP A 488 -11.98 4.50 17.64
N PRO A 489 -12.51 3.26 17.52
CA PRO A 489 -12.18 2.17 18.45
C PRO A 489 -10.76 1.60 18.32
N GLY A 490 -10.07 1.93 17.23
CA GLY A 490 -8.72 1.43 16.92
C GLY A 490 -7.59 2.35 17.41
N ASN A 491 -7.92 3.54 17.89
CA ASN A 491 -6.93 4.56 18.21
C ASN A 491 -6.21 4.27 19.55
N PRO A 492 -4.89 4.06 19.55
CA PRO A 492 -4.15 3.76 20.77
C PRO A 492 -4.20 4.91 21.80
N ALA A 493 -4.27 6.17 21.37
CA ALA A 493 -4.37 7.32 22.29
C ALA A 493 -5.72 7.36 23.01
N VAL A 494 -6.80 6.93 22.35
CA VAL A 494 -8.12 6.81 22.97
C VAL A 494 -8.18 5.65 23.95
N LEU A 495 -7.52 4.53 23.63
CA LEU A 495 -7.39 3.40 24.55
C LEU A 495 -6.59 3.78 25.80
N ASP A 496 -5.49 4.53 25.62
CA ASP A 496 -4.70 5.05 26.74
C ASP A 496 -5.54 5.97 27.63
N SER A 497 -6.21 6.96 27.03
CA SER A 497 -7.09 7.90 27.74
C SER A 497 -8.20 7.18 28.49
N MET A 498 -8.79 6.12 27.92
CA MET A 498 -9.79 5.26 28.56
C MET A 498 -9.22 4.58 29.81
N GLY A 499 -8.01 4.02 29.70
CA GLY A 499 -7.31 3.45 30.83
C GLY A 499 -7.02 4.48 31.91
N TRP A 500 -6.52 5.64 31.51
CA TRP A 500 -6.17 6.73 32.41
C TRP A 500 -7.39 7.23 33.19
N VAL A 501 -8.52 7.49 32.54
CA VAL A 501 -9.72 7.97 33.25
C VAL A 501 -10.26 6.95 34.26
N TYR A 502 -10.24 5.64 33.95
CA TYR A 502 -10.61 4.61 34.93
C TYR A 502 -9.67 4.59 36.14
N TYR A 503 -8.37 4.78 35.93
CA TYR A 503 -7.42 4.90 37.03
C TYR A 503 -7.73 6.10 37.91
N ARG A 504 -8.01 7.26 37.33
CA ARG A 504 -8.37 8.49 38.05
C ARG A 504 -9.69 8.38 38.81
N LEU A 505 -10.63 7.57 38.32
CA LEU A 505 -11.85 7.19 39.02
C LEU A 505 -11.62 6.21 40.20
N GLY A 506 -10.38 5.74 40.41
CA GLY A 506 -10.05 4.78 41.45
C GLY A 506 -10.38 3.33 41.08
N GLU A 507 -10.48 3.03 39.78
CA GLU A 507 -10.81 1.70 39.26
C GLU A 507 -9.63 1.07 38.49
N PRO A 508 -8.45 0.85 39.12
CA PRO A 508 -7.25 0.39 38.41
C PRO A 508 -7.40 -0.99 37.76
N GLN A 509 -8.29 -1.85 38.27
CA GLN A 509 -8.57 -3.15 37.65
C GLN A 509 -9.27 -3.00 36.28
N LYS A 510 -10.08 -1.94 36.09
CA LYS A 510 -10.70 -1.64 34.79
C LYS A 510 -9.73 -0.94 33.86
N ALA A 511 -8.85 -0.09 34.39
CA ALA A 511 -7.84 0.64 33.62
C ALA A 511 -6.84 -0.28 32.90
N LEU A 512 -6.34 -1.29 33.61
CA LEU A 512 -5.27 -2.18 33.16
C LEU A 512 -5.44 -2.75 31.74
N PRO A 513 -6.54 -3.45 31.37
CA PRO A 513 -6.68 -4.03 30.04
C PRO A 513 -6.73 -3.00 28.91
N TRP A 514 -7.12 -1.76 29.18
CA TRP A 514 -7.09 -0.67 28.19
C TRP A 514 -5.66 -0.22 27.92
N LEU A 515 -4.89 0.03 28.97
CA LEU A 515 -3.48 0.45 28.88
C LEU A 515 -2.59 -0.65 28.29
N GLU A 516 -2.83 -1.93 28.61
CA GLU A 516 -2.13 -3.06 28.00
C GLU A 516 -2.36 -3.11 26.48
N ARG A 517 -3.59 -2.83 26.02
CA ARG A 517 -3.94 -2.77 24.58
C ARG A 517 -3.38 -1.52 23.89
N ALA A 518 -3.35 -0.39 24.58
CA ALA A 518 -2.74 0.84 24.07
C ALA A 518 -1.25 0.62 23.87
N TYR A 519 -0.53 0.18 24.90
CA TYR A 519 0.92 -0.05 24.85
C TYR A 519 1.34 -1.12 23.83
N ALA A 520 0.51 -2.15 23.62
CA ALA A 520 0.77 -3.16 22.61
C ALA A 520 0.75 -2.60 21.17
N GLN A 521 -0.04 -1.54 20.93
CA GLN A 521 -0.16 -0.89 19.63
C GLN A 521 0.82 0.29 19.48
N LEU A 522 0.99 1.07 20.55
CA LEU A 522 1.87 2.22 20.62
C LEU A 522 2.75 2.11 21.88
N PRO A 523 3.97 1.56 21.78
CA PRO A 523 4.88 1.44 22.90
C PRO A 523 5.65 2.76 23.11
N ASP A 524 4.96 3.81 23.56
CA ASP A 524 5.55 5.12 23.86
C ASP A 524 5.78 5.34 25.38
N PRO A 525 6.62 6.32 25.78
CA PRO A 525 6.93 6.59 27.18
C PRO A 525 5.75 7.02 28.06
N GLU A 526 4.77 7.74 27.51
CA GLU A 526 3.62 8.27 28.27
C GLU A 526 2.64 7.13 28.60
N VAL A 527 2.27 6.33 27.60
CA VAL A 527 1.45 5.12 27.79
C VAL A 527 2.15 4.14 28.75
N ALA A 528 3.47 4.00 28.64
CA ALA A 528 4.24 3.18 29.57
C ALA A 528 4.19 3.70 31.01
N ALA A 529 4.25 5.03 31.21
CA ALA A 529 4.13 5.65 32.52
C ALA A 529 2.73 5.40 33.14
N HIS A 530 1.65 5.62 32.37
CA HIS A 530 0.29 5.33 32.80
C HIS A 530 0.11 3.86 33.19
N LEU A 531 0.59 2.93 32.35
CA LEU A 531 0.52 1.50 32.63
C LEU A 531 1.34 1.11 33.86
N ALA A 532 2.55 1.65 34.02
CA ALA A 532 3.38 1.40 35.19
C ALA A 532 2.73 1.91 36.48
N GLU A 533 2.07 3.08 36.45
CA GLU A 533 1.36 3.64 37.58
C GLU A 533 0.13 2.79 37.96
N VAL A 534 -0.63 2.31 36.98
CA VAL A 534 -1.72 1.37 37.24
C VAL A 534 -1.21 0.05 37.83
N LEU A 535 -0.14 -0.52 37.28
CA LEU A 535 0.50 -1.71 37.83
C LEU A 535 0.98 -1.50 39.27
N GLN A 536 1.53 -0.33 39.58
CA GLN A 536 1.95 0.07 40.93
C GLN A 536 0.76 0.06 41.90
N SER A 537 -0.36 0.68 41.52
CA SER A 537 -1.57 0.74 42.35
C SER A 537 -2.20 -0.64 42.60
N LEU A 538 -1.95 -1.60 41.71
CA LEU A 538 -2.37 -3.00 41.82
C LEU A 538 -1.36 -3.89 42.60
N GLY A 539 -0.23 -3.33 43.04
CA GLY A 539 0.84 -4.07 43.72
C GLY A 539 1.72 -4.92 42.78
N ARG A 540 1.59 -4.78 41.46
CA ARG A 540 2.37 -5.49 40.42
C ARG A 540 3.70 -4.77 40.13
N ILE A 541 4.45 -4.48 41.20
CA ILE A 541 5.66 -3.63 41.17
C ILE A 541 6.75 -4.16 40.23
N ASP A 542 6.99 -5.48 40.23
CA ASP A 542 8.05 -6.06 39.41
C ASP A 542 7.74 -5.97 37.90
N GLU A 543 6.46 -6.03 37.52
CA GLU A 543 6.02 -5.87 36.14
C GLU A 543 6.16 -4.41 35.68
N ALA A 544 5.79 -3.46 36.54
CA ALA A 544 5.99 -2.03 36.29
C ALA A 544 7.48 -1.71 36.07
N ARG A 545 8.39 -2.22 36.93
CA ARG A 545 9.84 -2.04 36.76
C ARG A 545 10.36 -2.58 35.43
N GLN A 546 9.91 -3.78 35.04
CA GLN A 546 10.34 -4.40 33.77
C GLN A 546 9.80 -3.65 32.55
N LEU A 547 8.60 -3.07 32.66
CA LEU A 547 8.05 -2.20 31.63
C LEU A 547 8.90 -0.93 31.48
N LEU A 548 9.10 -0.19 32.57
CA LEU A 548 9.89 1.04 32.58
C LEU A 548 11.33 0.80 32.11
N GLN A 549 11.98 -0.28 32.56
CA GLN A 549 13.32 -0.63 32.10
C GLN A 549 13.39 -0.85 30.59
N ARG A 550 12.38 -1.51 29.99
CA ARG A 550 12.38 -1.80 28.55
C ARG A 550 12.18 -0.53 27.72
N ILE A 551 11.30 0.37 28.14
CA ILE A 551 11.02 1.59 27.39
C ILE A 551 12.17 2.60 27.51
N MET A 552 12.75 2.77 28.70
CA MET A 552 13.91 3.65 28.92
C MET A 552 15.17 3.20 28.16
N GLN A 553 15.27 1.92 27.78
CA GLN A 553 16.37 1.44 26.92
C GLN A 553 16.20 1.81 25.44
N ARG A 554 15.00 2.28 25.05
CA ARG A 554 14.63 2.58 23.65
C ARG A 554 14.42 4.07 23.39
N THR A 555 14.29 4.88 24.43
CA THR A 555 13.99 6.31 24.34
C THR A 555 14.91 7.11 25.23
N ASP A 556 15.55 8.15 24.68
CA ASP A 556 16.47 9.03 25.40
C ASP A 556 15.75 10.07 26.27
N GLN A 557 14.50 10.40 25.94
CA GLN A 557 13.65 11.35 26.68
C GLN A 557 12.37 10.66 27.14
N HIS A 558 12.02 10.85 28.41
CA HIS A 558 10.88 10.19 29.04
C HIS A 558 10.36 10.97 30.27
N PRO A 559 9.94 12.24 30.09
CA PRO A 559 9.61 13.12 31.22
C PRO A 559 8.47 12.59 32.11
N GLN A 560 7.46 11.94 31.53
CA GLN A 560 6.36 11.33 32.29
C GLN A 560 6.84 10.16 33.16
N ILE A 561 7.83 9.39 32.68
CA ILE A 561 8.45 8.31 33.47
C ILE A 561 9.31 8.91 34.57
N ASP A 562 10.09 9.94 34.28
CA ASP A 562 10.93 10.61 35.27
C ASP A 562 10.08 11.18 36.42
N GLU A 563 8.97 11.87 36.09
CA GLU A 563 8.02 12.36 37.08
C GLU A 563 7.37 11.22 37.89
N LEU A 564 7.03 10.10 37.24
CA LEU A 564 6.51 8.91 37.93
C LEU A 564 7.54 8.34 38.91
N LEU A 565 8.81 8.26 38.52
CA LEU A 565 9.89 7.74 39.37
C LEU A 565 10.23 8.67 40.54
N GLU A 566 10.05 9.98 40.38
CA GLU A 566 10.15 10.94 41.49
C GLU A 566 9.05 10.71 42.53
N ARG A 567 7.81 10.45 42.08
CA ARG A 567 6.67 10.14 42.96
C ARG A 567 6.75 8.74 43.56
N HIS A 568 7.26 7.77 42.81
CA HIS A 568 7.33 6.35 43.14
C HIS A 568 8.74 5.78 42.94
N PRO A 569 9.72 6.14 43.79
CA PRO A 569 11.11 5.69 43.63
C PRO A 569 11.23 4.17 43.58
N GLU A 570 10.35 3.43 44.24
CA GLU A 570 10.32 1.97 44.24
C GLU A 570 10.18 1.34 42.84
N LEU A 571 9.72 2.09 41.84
CA LEU A 571 9.61 1.65 40.45
C LEU A 571 10.93 1.77 39.66
N SER A 572 11.98 2.35 40.25
CA SER A 572 13.29 2.50 39.61
C SER A 572 13.89 1.14 39.18
N PRO A 573 14.31 1.00 37.91
CA PRO A 573 15.00 -0.21 37.45
C PRO A 573 16.26 -0.50 38.29
N GLY A 574 16.36 -1.71 38.87
CA GLY A 574 17.55 -2.16 39.60
C GLY A 574 17.54 -2.00 41.12
N MET A 575 16.49 -1.44 41.74
CA MET A 575 16.33 -1.50 43.20
C MET A 575 15.86 -2.89 43.66
N ARG A 576 16.58 -3.50 44.60
CA ARG A 576 16.13 -4.75 45.26
C ARG A 576 15.00 -4.42 46.25
N PRO A 577 13.92 -5.22 46.31
CA PRO A 577 12.86 -4.99 47.29
C PRO A 577 13.44 -5.07 48.71
N GLU A 578 13.19 -4.05 49.54
CA GLU A 578 13.48 -4.09 50.97
C GLU A 578 12.69 -5.25 51.59
N ARG A 579 13.39 -6.28 52.06
CA ARG A 579 12.79 -7.34 52.85
C ARG A 579 12.39 -6.75 54.20
N THR A 580 11.09 -6.62 54.47
CA THR A 580 10.58 -6.34 55.81
C THR A 580 10.96 -7.47 56.78
N PRO A 581 11.59 -7.19 57.93
CA PRO A 581 11.92 -8.20 58.92
C PRO A 581 10.70 -8.45 59.82
N SER A 582 9.77 -9.28 59.36
CA SER A 582 8.82 -9.97 60.24
C SER A 582 8.38 -11.26 59.57
N ASP A 583 9.20 -12.29 59.72
CA ASP A 583 8.79 -13.63 60.15
C ASP A 583 9.98 -14.58 59.96
N THR A 584 10.59 -14.91 61.09
CA THR A 584 11.47 -16.07 61.26
C THR A 584 10.97 -16.83 62.50
N PRO A 585 11.17 -18.16 62.52
CA PRO A 585 10.11 -19.16 62.49
C PRO A 585 9.51 -19.55 63.84
#